data_AF-A0A524D5Q9-F1
#
_entry.id   AF-A0A524D5Q9-F1
#
_cell.length_a   1.000
_cell.length_b   1.000
_cell.length_c   1.000
_cell.angle_alpha   90.00
_cell.angle_beta   90.00
_cell.angle_gamma   90.00
#
_symmetry.space_group_name_H-M   'P 1'
#
loop_
_entity.id
_entity.type
_entity.pdbx_description
1 polymer ?
#
loop_
_entity_poly.entity_id
_entity_poly.type
_entity_poly.pdbx_seq_one_letter_code
_entity_poly.pdbx_strand_id
1 'polypeptide(L)'
;MNKDSGELSGGHPKEKDSETQVKVLKERIRELESQFDETIPLEKTIEVQKNRLKEKEEEIRYLERKIKTLNKKITNLSNNSKTSLESSKSIENLKKKNKNLKEKVQTLKTDILETKKENQELKNTISTLDSENKNNNSLQLKIKDLEKKKDELKMEKKEQSKVLKEYKEKIEILKKEHAKKEEQIKDHTEEIEDLTKTITHLKDQVKIIENYREQMSYNKLKLNKLKRENNELKQKISKFSKQLESAEEARLKEKETHPKPKVKEKVKEKEKIIEKERAYENVEEKFEQSIRERSPIGESNDVIEVGSTSENRRSCPVCGNTKYIREVTDRNKIISIYPRLYGKKFKCGECGAEWR
;
A
#
# COMPACT_ATOMS: atom_id res chain seq x y z
N MET A 1 147.64 -13.88 10.00
CA MET A 1 148.31 -15.18 10.26
C MET A 1 149.60 -15.19 9.48
N ASN A 2 150.70 -15.61 10.13
CA ASN A 2 152.07 -15.82 9.61
C ASN A 2 152.83 -14.55 9.13
N LYS A 3 154.14 -14.32 9.40
CA LYS A 3 155.36 -15.18 9.57
C LYS A 3 155.99 -15.61 8.23
N ASP A 4 157.31 -15.74 8.00
CA ASP A 4 158.62 -15.46 8.68
C ASP A 4 159.67 -15.28 7.54
N SER A 5 160.87 -14.66 7.55
CA SER A 5 161.74 -13.87 8.46
C SER A 5 163.17 -14.46 8.65
N GLY A 6 164.18 -13.88 7.96
CA GLY A 6 165.64 -14.19 8.03
C GLY A 6 166.44 -13.22 7.11
N GLU A 7 167.67 -12.74 7.34
CA GLU A 7 168.94 -13.31 7.88
C GLU A 7 169.76 -14.11 6.83
N LEU A 8 171.12 -14.11 6.75
CA LEU A 8 172.23 -13.33 7.38
C LEU A 8 173.57 -13.55 6.61
N SER A 9 174.58 -12.67 6.80
CA SER A 9 176.05 -12.81 6.51
C SER A 9 176.53 -13.27 5.09
N GLY A 10 177.81 -13.20 4.69
CA GLY A 10 179.01 -12.49 5.17
C GLY A 10 180.34 -13.17 4.72
N GLY A 11 181.35 -12.44 4.20
CA GLY A 11 182.68 -13.02 3.89
C GLY A 11 183.62 -12.24 2.95
N HIS A 12 184.91 -12.20 3.28
CA HIS A 12 186.09 -11.68 2.53
C HIS A 12 186.88 -12.86 1.88
N PRO A 13 188.04 -12.70 1.18
CA PRO A 13 188.84 -11.50 0.81
C PRO A 13 189.43 -11.49 -0.66
N LYS A 14 190.33 -10.51 -0.91
CA LYS A 14 191.52 -10.47 -1.80
C LYS A 14 191.44 -9.67 -3.11
N GLU A 15 192.40 -8.74 -3.25
CA GLU A 15 192.53 -7.82 -4.38
C GLU A 15 193.13 -8.46 -5.64
N LYS A 16 192.47 -8.24 -6.79
CA LYS A 16 193.01 -7.73 -8.07
C LYS A 16 191.85 -7.50 -9.07
N ASP A 17 192.12 -6.81 -10.18
CA ASP A 17 191.20 -6.56 -11.31
C ASP A 17 189.89 -5.80 -11.00
N SER A 18 189.96 -4.81 -10.10
CA SER A 18 188.86 -3.86 -9.83
C SER A 18 188.43 -3.03 -11.05
N GLU A 19 189.31 -2.84 -12.03
CA GLU A 19 189.04 -2.03 -13.24
C GLU A 19 188.13 -2.76 -14.24
N THR A 20 188.19 -4.10 -14.29
CA THR A 20 187.37 -4.93 -15.20
C THR A 20 185.89 -4.95 -14.79
N GLN A 21 185.60 -5.01 -13.48
CA GLN A 21 184.23 -5.00 -12.96
C GLN A 21 183.49 -3.68 -13.23
N VAL A 22 184.22 -2.55 -13.24
CA VAL A 22 183.63 -1.22 -13.55
C VAL A 22 183.17 -1.12 -15.01
N LYS A 23 183.79 -1.85 -15.96
CA LYS A 23 183.26 -1.96 -17.34
C LYS A 23 181.97 -2.76 -17.36
N VAL A 24 181.97 -3.98 -16.82
CA VAL A 24 180.80 -4.87 -16.82
C VAL A 24 179.59 -4.21 -16.15
N LEU A 25 179.79 -3.50 -15.03
CA LEU A 25 178.71 -2.76 -14.37
C LEU A 25 178.22 -1.57 -15.19
N LYS A 26 179.08 -0.85 -15.91
CA LYS A 26 178.66 0.25 -16.81
C LYS A 26 177.91 -0.25 -18.05
N GLU A 27 178.25 -1.42 -18.57
CA GLU A 27 177.49 -2.06 -19.65
C GLU A 27 176.17 -2.63 -19.15
N ARG A 28 176.14 -3.22 -17.94
CA ARG A 28 174.90 -3.67 -17.28
C ARG A 28 173.95 -2.54 -16.94
N ILE A 29 174.47 -1.38 -16.52
CA ILE A 29 173.65 -0.16 -16.32
C ILE A 29 173.07 0.29 -17.66
N ARG A 30 173.87 0.37 -18.74
CA ARG A 30 173.39 0.79 -20.06
C ARG A 30 172.37 -0.20 -20.68
N GLU A 31 172.52 -1.49 -20.38
CA GLU A 31 171.57 -2.55 -20.75
C GLU A 31 170.23 -2.41 -20.00
N LEU A 32 170.27 -2.07 -18.70
CA LEU A 32 169.08 -1.79 -17.90
C LEU A 32 168.41 -0.45 -18.25
N GLU A 33 169.18 0.58 -18.59
CA GLU A 33 168.69 1.86 -19.13
C GLU A 33 167.97 1.63 -20.48
N SER A 34 168.56 0.83 -21.37
CA SER A 34 167.93 0.44 -22.64
C SER A 34 166.63 -0.36 -22.46
N GLN A 35 166.53 -1.19 -21.41
CA GLN A 35 165.28 -1.89 -21.06
C GLN A 35 164.24 -0.93 -20.43
N PHE A 36 164.69 0.18 -19.83
CA PHE A 36 163.80 1.21 -19.29
C PHE A 36 163.15 2.08 -20.38
N ASP A 37 163.87 2.36 -21.48
CA ASP A 37 163.29 3.00 -22.67
C ASP A 37 162.21 2.12 -23.34
N GLU A 38 162.32 0.78 -23.25
CA GLU A 38 161.27 -0.16 -23.67
C GLU A 38 160.03 -0.18 -22.75
N THR A 39 160.04 0.52 -21.61
CA THR A 39 158.82 0.77 -20.81
C THR A 39 158.00 1.99 -21.25
N ILE A 40 158.55 2.89 -22.07
CA ILE A 40 157.82 4.06 -22.61
C ILE A 40 156.60 3.66 -23.49
N PRO A 41 156.66 2.57 -24.30
CA PRO A 41 155.49 2.00 -24.97
C PRO A 41 154.40 1.46 -24.03
N LEU A 42 154.78 0.92 -22.86
CA LEU A 42 153.82 0.45 -21.85
C LEU A 42 153.01 1.60 -21.27
N GLU A 43 153.64 2.74 -20.97
CA GLU A 43 152.93 3.91 -20.44
C GLU A 43 151.93 4.50 -21.45
N LYS A 44 152.30 4.56 -22.74
CA LYS A 44 151.36 4.91 -23.83
C LYS A 44 150.22 3.89 -23.97
N THR A 45 150.50 2.61 -23.81
CA THR A 45 149.48 1.54 -23.85
C THR A 45 148.53 1.64 -22.66
N ILE A 46 149.05 1.94 -21.47
CA ILE A 46 148.28 2.22 -20.26
C ILE A 46 147.39 3.45 -20.47
N GLU A 47 147.88 4.52 -21.08
CA GLU A 47 147.06 5.71 -21.35
C GLU A 47 145.92 5.44 -22.36
N VAL A 48 146.19 4.64 -23.40
CA VAL A 48 145.14 4.14 -24.32
C VAL A 48 144.12 3.27 -23.58
N GLN A 49 144.55 2.40 -22.66
CA GLN A 49 143.62 1.61 -21.85
C GLN A 49 142.82 2.45 -20.85
N LYS A 50 143.43 3.46 -20.18
CA LYS A 50 142.70 4.42 -19.33
C LYS A 50 141.61 5.14 -20.12
N ASN A 51 141.90 5.57 -21.36
CA ASN A 51 140.92 6.29 -22.17
C ASN A 51 139.80 5.37 -22.67
N ARG A 52 140.09 4.13 -23.08
CA ARG A 52 139.08 3.08 -23.30
C ARG A 52 138.26 2.76 -22.05
N LEU A 53 138.87 2.80 -20.86
CA LEU A 53 138.17 2.62 -19.60
C LEU A 53 137.18 3.77 -19.36
N LYS A 54 137.60 5.03 -19.53
CA LYS A 54 136.72 6.22 -19.45
C LYS A 54 135.56 6.14 -20.44
N GLU A 55 135.81 5.77 -21.69
CA GLU A 55 134.76 5.54 -22.70
C GLU A 55 133.74 4.50 -22.22
N LYS A 56 134.21 3.39 -21.63
CA LYS A 56 133.33 2.35 -21.07
C LYS A 56 132.63 2.78 -19.77
N GLU A 57 133.26 3.59 -18.92
CA GLU A 57 132.61 4.23 -17.77
C GLU A 57 131.53 5.24 -18.19
N GLU A 58 131.69 5.92 -19.34
CA GLU A 58 130.67 6.80 -19.90
C GLU A 58 129.54 6.03 -20.58
N GLU A 59 129.85 4.94 -21.30
CA GLU A 59 128.85 4.00 -21.82
C GLU A 59 128.04 3.36 -20.68
N ILE A 60 128.70 2.90 -19.61
CA ILE A 60 128.04 2.40 -18.39
C ILE A 60 127.17 3.50 -17.78
N ARG A 61 127.69 4.71 -17.53
CA ARG A 61 126.89 5.83 -16.97
C ARG A 61 125.73 6.25 -17.88
N TYR A 62 125.82 6.08 -19.19
CA TYR A 62 124.70 6.26 -20.13
C TYR A 62 123.68 5.13 -20.00
N LEU A 63 124.12 3.88 -19.96
CA LEU A 63 123.27 2.70 -19.78
C LEU A 63 122.55 2.72 -18.43
N GLU A 64 123.20 3.12 -17.34
CA GLU A 64 122.59 3.35 -16.03
C GLU A 64 121.47 4.40 -16.09
N ARG A 65 121.71 5.55 -16.73
CA ARG A 65 120.65 6.58 -16.94
C ARG A 65 119.49 6.02 -17.75
N LYS A 66 119.78 5.21 -18.78
CA LYS A 66 118.79 4.56 -19.65
C LYS A 66 117.97 3.52 -18.87
N ILE A 67 118.61 2.65 -18.09
CA ILE A 67 117.97 1.68 -17.18
C ILE A 67 117.13 2.40 -16.12
N LYS A 68 117.65 3.44 -15.46
CA LYS A 68 116.92 4.26 -14.48
C LYS A 68 115.68 4.92 -15.10
N THR A 69 115.74 5.29 -16.38
CA THR A 69 114.61 5.87 -17.13
C THR A 69 113.61 4.80 -17.59
N LEU A 70 114.08 3.63 -18.02
CA LEU A 70 113.23 2.48 -18.37
C LEU A 70 112.51 1.93 -17.14
N ASN A 71 113.19 1.81 -16.00
CA ASN A 71 112.59 1.40 -14.72
C ASN A 71 111.49 2.38 -14.28
N LYS A 72 111.71 3.70 -14.42
CA LYS A 72 110.64 4.70 -14.20
C LYS A 72 109.44 4.51 -15.15
N LYS A 73 109.67 4.16 -16.42
CA LYS A 73 108.57 3.83 -17.36
C LYS A 73 107.85 2.54 -16.95
N ILE A 74 108.58 1.50 -16.53
CA ILE A 74 108.03 0.22 -16.07
C ILE A 74 107.20 0.41 -14.79
N THR A 75 107.65 1.19 -13.81
CA THR A 75 106.85 1.49 -12.60
C THR A 75 105.58 2.26 -12.94
N ASN A 76 105.64 3.22 -13.86
CA ASN A 76 104.47 3.97 -14.29
C ASN A 76 103.46 3.09 -15.06
N LEU A 77 103.94 2.22 -15.95
CA LEU A 77 103.10 1.25 -16.67
C LEU A 77 102.49 0.21 -15.72
N SER A 78 103.24 -0.26 -14.71
CA SER A 78 102.76 -1.17 -13.67
C SER A 78 101.69 -0.52 -12.79
N ASN A 79 101.85 0.76 -12.44
CA ASN A 79 100.83 1.49 -11.68
C ASN A 79 99.58 1.77 -12.53
N ASN A 80 99.75 2.10 -13.81
CA ASN A 80 98.63 2.28 -14.74
C ASN A 80 97.87 0.97 -15.03
N SER A 81 98.54 -0.19 -15.04
CA SER A 81 97.85 -1.48 -15.18
C SER A 81 97.07 -1.86 -13.92
N LYS A 82 97.57 -1.52 -12.71
CA LYS A 82 96.82 -1.68 -11.46
C LYS A 82 95.55 -0.83 -11.44
N THR A 83 95.64 0.47 -11.73
CA THR A 83 94.47 1.37 -11.74
C THR A 83 93.47 1.02 -12.85
N SER A 84 93.95 0.52 -13.99
CA SER A 84 93.10 -0.06 -15.05
C SER A 84 92.37 -1.33 -14.58
N LEU A 85 93.06 -2.23 -13.88
CA LEU A 85 92.47 -3.46 -13.32
C LEU A 85 91.42 -3.15 -12.23
N GLU A 86 91.69 -2.17 -11.37
CA GLU A 86 90.75 -1.68 -10.35
C GLU A 86 89.53 -1.02 -10.99
N SER A 87 89.73 -0.23 -12.04
CA SER A 87 88.65 0.35 -12.84
C SER A 87 87.80 -0.75 -13.49
N SER A 88 88.41 -1.81 -14.01
CA SER A 88 87.72 -2.97 -14.58
C SER A 88 86.84 -3.70 -13.55
N LYS A 89 87.38 -3.96 -12.35
CA LYS A 89 86.61 -4.53 -11.21
C LYS A 89 85.43 -3.63 -10.82
N SER A 90 85.63 -2.31 -10.81
CA SER A 90 84.56 -1.34 -10.54
C SER A 90 83.45 -1.38 -11.61
N ILE A 91 83.83 -1.42 -12.90
CA ILE A 91 82.92 -1.57 -14.03
C ILE A 91 82.12 -2.88 -13.95
N GLU A 92 82.74 -4.00 -13.56
CA GLU A 92 82.04 -5.28 -13.39
C GLU A 92 81.02 -5.22 -12.25
N ASN A 93 81.37 -4.61 -11.12
CA ASN A 93 80.45 -4.39 -10.01
C ASN A 93 79.28 -3.46 -10.39
N LEU A 94 79.53 -2.43 -11.20
CA LEU A 94 78.47 -1.57 -11.77
C LEU A 94 77.57 -2.32 -12.75
N LYS A 95 78.12 -3.21 -13.60
CA LYS A 95 77.34 -4.09 -14.49
C LYS A 95 76.41 -5.01 -13.69
N LYS A 96 76.90 -5.61 -12.59
CA LYS A 96 76.09 -6.45 -11.68
C LYS A 96 74.97 -5.63 -11.03
N LYS A 97 75.28 -4.45 -10.45
CA LYS A 97 74.25 -3.54 -9.91
C LYS A 97 73.19 -3.14 -10.95
N ASN A 98 73.60 -2.84 -12.19
CA ASN A 98 72.69 -2.47 -13.28
C ASN A 98 71.77 -3.63 -13.71
N LYS A 99 72.28 -4.87 -13.76
CA LYS A 99 71.44 -6.08 -13.99
C LYS A 99 70.35 -6.20 -12.91
N ASN A 100 70.73 -6.17 -11.64
CA ASN A 100 69.80 -6.30 -10.52
C ASN A 100 68.77 -5.14 -10.48
N LEU A 101 69.15 -3.93 -10.92
CA LEU A 101 68.22 -2.80 -11.06
C LEU A 101 67.23 -3.01 -12.21
N LYS A 102 67.66 -3.55 -13.35
CA LYS A 102 66.75 -3.89 -14.47
C LYS A 102 65.73 -4.95 -14.06
N GLU A 103 66.15 -5.97 -13.32
CA GLU A 103 65.27 -7.01 -12.78
C GLU A 103 64.22 -6.41 -11.84
N LYS A 104 64.62 -5.53 -10.90
CA LYS A 104 63.68 -4.80 -10.03
C LYS A 104 62.73 -3.87 -10.79
N VAL A 105 63.18 -3.25 -11.89
CA VAL A 105 62.30 -2.43 -12.75
C VAL A 105 61.32 -3.31 -13.54
N GLN A 106 61.67 -4.55 -13.86
CA GLN A 106 60.73 -5.50 -14.47
C GLN A 106 59.66 -5.99 -13.48
N THR A 107 60.02 -6.32 -12.24
CA THR A 107 59.02 -6.71 -11.22
C THR A 107 58.09 -5.54 -10.89
N LEU A 108 58.63 -4.35 -10.58
CA LEU A 108 57.78 -3.17 -10.32
C LEU A 108 56.84 -2.84 -11.49
N LYS A 109 57.21 -3.20 -12.73
CA LYS A 109 56.34 -3.04 -13.90
C LYS A 109 55.24 -4.11 -13.99
N THR A 110 55.46 -5.35 -13.53
CA THR A 110 54.37 -6.34 -13.39
C THR A 110 53.41 -5.94 -12.29
N ASP A 111 53.94 -5.54 -11.13
CA ASP A 111 53.17 -5.16 -9.95
C ASP A 111 52.21 -3.98 -10.28
N ILE A 112 52.71 -2.95 -10.97
CA ILE A 112 51.91 -1.81 -11.45
C ILE A 112 50.80 -2.22 -12.43
N LEU A 113 51.01 -3.25 -13.25
CA LEU A 113 50.00 -3.74 -14.19
C LEU A 113 48.91 -4.55 -13.47
N GLU A 114 49.30 -5.35 -12.47
CA GLU A 114 48.38 -6.13 -11.64
C GLU A 114 47.50 -5.21 -10.78
N THR A 115 48.10 -4.28 -10.02
CA THR A 115 47.34 -3.28 -9.26
C THR A 115 46.47 -2.39 -10.14
N LYS A 116 46.85 -2.13 -11.41
CA LYS A 116 45.97 -1.43 -12.36
C LYS A 116 44.76 -2.26 -12.78
N LYS A 117 44.90 -3.59 -12.91
CA LYS A 117 43.79 -4.51 -13.18
C LYS A 117 42.84 -4.59 -11.98
N GLU A 118 43.37 -4.76 -10.77
CA GLU A 118 42.59 -4.74 -9.52
C GLU A 118 41.77 -3.45 -9.37
N ASN A 119 42.38 -2.29 -9.59
CA ASN A 119 41.68 -1.00 -9.53
C ASN A 119 40.55 -0.87 -10.57
N GLN A 120 40.69 -1.47 -11.75
CA GLN A 120 39.62 -1.48 -12.75
C GLN A 120 38.48 -2.43 -12.37
N GLU A 121 38.80 -3.58 -11.76
CA GLU A 121 37.81 -4.53 -11.24
C GLU A 121 37.03 -3.91 -10.06
N LEU A 122 37.71 -3.30 -9.09
CA LEU A 122 37.08 -2.54 -8.00
C LEU A 122 36.18 -1.41 -8.52
N LYS A 123 36.62 -0.66 -9.53
CA LYS A 123 35.83 0.40 -10.16
C LYS A 123 34.54 -0.13 -10.82
N ASN A 124 34.60 -1.32 -11.43
CA ASN A 124 33.41 -1.97 -11.99
C ASN A 124 32.43 -2.37 -10.87
N THR A 125 32.92 -2.96 -9.78
CA THR A 125 32.12 -3.36 -8.61
C THR A 125 31.45 -2.17 -7.91
N ILE A 126 32.13 -1.03 -7.81
CA ILE A 126 31.52 0.21 -7.28
C ILE A 126 30.35 0.64 -8.19
N SER A 127 30.53 0.60 -9.52
CA SER A 127 29.48 0.96 -10.47
C SER A 127 28.24 0.04 -10.41
N THR A 128 28.41 -1.26 -10.14
CA THR A 128 27.27 -2.17 -9.94
C THR A 128 26.57 -1.89 -8.62
N LEU A 129 27.30 -1.72 -7.51
CA LEU A 129 26.73 -1.37 -6.20
C LEU A 129 25.96 -0.04 -6.22
N ASP A 130 26.45 0.97 -6.97
CA ASP A 130 25.73 2.24 -7.17
C ASP A 130 24.40 2.06 -7.91
N SER A 131 24.30 1.07 -8.81
CA SER A 131 23.06 0.75 -9.54
C SER A 131 22.05 0.01 -8.65
N GLU A 132 22.54 -0.91 -7.82
CA GLU A 132 21.74 -1.64 -6.84
C GLU A 132 21.21 -0.71 -5.73
N ASN A 133 22.05 0.22 -5.24
CA ASN A 133 21.66 1.23 -4.27
C ASN A 133 20.53 2.14 -4.81
N LYS A 134 20.60 2.55 -6.08
CA LYS A 134 19.52 3.30 -6.74
C LYS A 134 18.21 2.50 -6.82
N ASN A 135 18.29 1.19 -7.08
CA ASN A 135 17.12 0.30 -7.06
C ASN A 135 16.54 0.16 -5.64
N ASN A 136 17.38 -0.04 -4.63
CA ASN A 136 16.97 -0.13 -3.22
C ASN A 136 16.26 1.15 -2.75
N ASN A 137 16.72 2.33 -3.15
CA ASN A 137 16.03 3.59 -2.87
C ASN A 137 14.65 3.68 -3.55
N SER A 138 14.50 3.16 -4.79
CA SER A 138 13.19 3.03 -5.44
C SER A 138 12.24 2.08 -4.70
N LEU A 139 12.76 0.96 -4.18
CA LEU A 139 11.99 0.01 -3.37
C LEU A 139 11.56 0.62 -2.03
N GLN A 140 12.42 1.38 -1.34
CA GLN A 140 12.06 2.08 -0.11
C GLN A 140 10.92 3.10 -0.31
N LEU A 141 10.89 3.82 -1.44
CA LEU A 141 9.77 4.71 -1.77
C LEU A 141 8.47 3.94 -1.96
N LYS A 142 8.51 2.83 -2.72
CA LYS A 142 7.34 1.95 -2.92
C LYS A 142 6.82 1.36 -1.61
N ILE A 143 7.70 1.00 -0.66
CA ILE A 143 7.32 0.54 0.68
C ILE A 143 6.55 1.64 1.42
N LYS A 144 7.09 2.87 1.49
CA LYS A 144 6.44 4.00 2.17
C LYS A 144 5.06 4.34 1.59
N ASP A 145 4.86 4.19 0.28
CA ASP A 145 3.55 4.42 -0.36
C ASP A 145 2.56 3.25 -0.15
N LEU A 146 3.04 2.02 0.04
CA LEU A 146 2.20 0.89 0.48
C LEU A 146 1.81 1.01 1.97
N GLU A 147 2.69 1.54 2.81
CA GLU A 147 2.40 1.82 4.23
C GLU A 147 1.29 2.86 4.40
N LYS A 148 1.34 3.97 3.65
CA LYS A 148 0.25 4.98 3.61
C LYS A 148 -1.09 4.32 3.25
N LYS A 149 -1.14 3.58 2.14
CA LYS A 149 -2.35 2.88 1.67
C LYS A 149 -2.91 1.87 2.68
N LYS A 150 -2.03 1.20 3.42
CA LYS A 150 -2.40 0.28 4.50
C LYS A 150 -3.10 1.00 5.66
N ASP A 151 -2.63 2.19 6.05
CA ASP A 151 -3.29 2.99 7.09
C ASP A 151 -4.55 3.73 6.57
N GLU A 152 -4.61 4.14 5.30
CA GLU A 152 -5.83 4.64 4.64
C GLU A 152 -6.95 3.58 4.69
N LEU A 153 -6.70 2.36 4.21
CA LEU A 153 -7.66 1.24 4.24
C LEU A 153 -8.07 0.83 5.67
N LYS A 154 -7.16 0.98 6.65
CA LYS A 154 -7.42 0.74 8.07
C LYS A 154 -8.32 1.82 8.68
N MET A 155 -8.28 3.06 8.18
CA MET A 155 -9.24 4.11 8.56
C MET A 155 -10.58 3.92 7.86
N GLU A 156 -10.61 3.58 6.57
CA GLU A 156 -11.85 3.25 5.86
C GLU A 156 -12.60 2.08 6.54
N LYS A 157 -11.89 1.01 6.89
CA LYS A 157 -12.45 -0.14 7.61
C LYS A 157 -13.02 0.22 8.98
N LYS A 158 -12.46 1.22 9.69
CA LYS A 158 -13.06 1.74 10.93
C LYS A 158 -14.35 2.49 10.65
N GLU A 159 -14.41 3.28 9.59
CA GLU A 159 -15.60 4.07 9.26
C GLU A 159 -16.75 3.19 8.80
N GLN A 160 -16.49 2.25 7.89
CA GLN A 160 -17.45 1.22 7.48
C GLN A 160 -18.00 0.43 8.70
N SER A 161 -17.15 0.18 9.71
CA SER A 161 -17.56 -0.49 10.97
C SER A 161 -18.50 0.37 11.84
N LYS A 162 -18.37 1.71 11.85
CA LYS A 162 -19.36 2.59 12.49
C LYS A 162 -20.70 2.55 11.74
N VAL A 163 -20.66 2.74 10.42
CA VAL A 163 -21.84 2.76 9.56
C VAL A 163 -22.62 1.44 9.66
N LEU A 164 -21.93 0.30 9.78
CA LEU A 164 -22.55 -1.01 10.04
C LEU A 164 -23.19 -1.15 11.43
N LYS A 165 -22.79 -0.37 12.45
CA LYS A 165 -23.50 -0.31 13.74
C LYS A 165 -24.77 0.52 13.63
N GLU A 166 -24.67 1.72 13.05
CA GLU A 166 -25.83 2.58 12.85
C GLU A 166 -26.95 1.90 12.04
N TYR A 167 -26.60 1.16 10.99
CA TYR A 167 -27.59 0.40 10.22
C TYR A 167 -28.21 -0.75 11.02
N LYS A 168 -27.46 -1.42 11.90
CA LYS A 168 -28.02 -2.43 12.81
C LYS A 168 -28.99 -1.81 13.82
N GLU A 169 -28.62 -0.67 14.41
CA GLU A 169 -29.48 0.07 15.35
C GLU A 169 -30.78 0.54 14.66
N LYS A 170 -30.69 1.06 13.43
CA LYS A 170 -31.86 1.41 12.59
C LYS A 170 -32.74 0.19 12.27
N ILE A 171 -32.15 -0.98 12.01
CA ILE A 171 -32.89 -2.24 11.80
C ILE A 171 -33.62 -2.70 13.07
N GLU A 172 -33.00 -2.61 14.26
CA GLU A 172 -33.66 -2.97 15.52
C GLU A 172 -34.77 -2.00 15.93
N ILE A 173 -34.71 -0.72 15.52
CA ILE A 173 -35.82 0.23 15.66
C ILE A 173 -36.98 -0.18 14.74
N LEU A 174 -36.70 -0.39 13.44
CA LEU A 174 -37.72 -0.77 12.45
C LEU A 174 -38.42 -2.11 12.80
N LYS A 175 -37.70 -3.09 13.37
CA LYS A 175 -38.31 -4.33 13.89
C LYS A 175 -39.33 -4.07 14.99
N LYS A 176 -39.03 -3.16 15.92
CA LYS A 176 -39.96 -2.81 17.03
C LYS A 176 -41.18 -2.05 16.51
N GLU A 177 -41.01 -1.21 15.50
CA GLU A 177 -42.15 -0.56 14.82
C GLU A 177 -43.00 -1.55 14.03
N HIS A 178 -42.39 -2.55 13.39
CA HIS A 178 -43.09 -3.62 12.68
C HIS A 178 -43.93 -4.45 13.64
N ALA A 179 -43.34 -4.93 14.74
CA ALA A 179 -44.03 -5.74 15.76
C ALA A 179 -45.27 -5.01 16.34
N LYS A 180 -45.17 -3.71 16.62
CA LYS A 180 -46.32 -2.89 17.06
C LYS A 180 -47.43 -2.79 16.01
N LYS A 181 -47.08 -2.73 14.73
CA LYS A 181 -48.07 -2.71 13.64
C LYS A 181 -48.70 -4.09 13.42
N GLU A 182 -47.94 -5.17 13.61
CA GLU A 182 -48.49 -6.55 13.61
C GLU A 182 -49.42 -6.81 14.80
N GLU A 183 -49.19 -6.15 15.94
CA GLU A 183 -50.09 -6.14 17.10
C GLU A 183 -51.39 -5.38 16.76
N GLN A 184 -51.31 -4.13 16.32
CA GLN A 184 -52.48 -3.34 15.88
C GLN A 184 -53.31 -4.00 14.77
N ILE A 185 -52.66 -4.74 13.86
CA ILE A 185 -53.36 -5.49 12.80
C ILE A 185 -54.18 -6.65 13.39
N LYS A 186 -53.74 -7.29 14.48
CA LYS A 186 -54.54 -8.33 15.17
C LYS A 186 -55.75 -7.70 15.86
N ASP A 187 -55.53 -6.64 16.63
CA ASP A 187 -56.59 -5.93 17.36
C ASP A 187 -57.75 -5.55 16.43
N HIS A 188 -57.43 -4.93 15.28
CA HIS A 188 -58.42 -4.59 14.26
C HIS A 188 -59.00 -5.80 13.51
N THR A 189 -58.28 -6.93 13.43
CA THR A 189 -58.82 -8.17 12.84
C THR A 189 -59.88 -8.79 13.76
N GLU A 190 -59.64 -8.80 15.07
CA GLU A 190 -60.61 -9.25 16.08
C GLU A 190 -61.84 -8.33 16.12
N GLU A 191 -61.65 -7.00 16.08
CA GLU A 191 -62.73 -6.01 15.94
C GLU A 191 -63.60 -6.25 14.69
N ILE A 192 -62.98 -6.52 13.53
CA ILE A 192 -63.68 -6.85 12.28
C ILE A 192 -64.45 -8.18 12.40
N GLU A 193 -63.93 -9.17 13.12
CA GLU A 193 -64.63 -10.44 13.34
C GLU A 193 -65.90 -10.25 14.19
N ASP A 194 -65.83 -9.47 15.28
CA ASP A 194 -66.97 -9.20 16.16
C ASP A 194 -68.03 -8.29 15.52
N LEU A 195 -67.60 -7.30 14.73
CA LEU A 195 -68.51 -6.54 13.87
C LEU A 195 -69.18 -7.45 12.82
N THR A 196 -68.45 -8.42 12.26
CA THR A 196 -69.01 -9.40 11.31
C THR A 196 -70.06 -10.29 11.97
N LYS A 197 -69.81 -10.81 13.18
CA LYS A 197 -70.80 -11.56 13.99
C LYS A 197 -72.05 -10.71 14.28
N THR A 198 -71.85 -9.44 14.62
CA THR A 198 -72.97 -8.50 14.88
C THR A 198 -73.81 -8.28 13.62
N ILE A 199 -73.16 -8.10 12.46
CA ILE A 199 -73.83 -7.94 11.16
C ILE A 199 -74.60 -9.21 10.75
N THR A 200 -74.10 -10.42 11.02
CA THR A 200 -74.86 -11.65 10.72
C THR A 200 -76.09 -11.78 11.63
N HIS A 201 -75.95 -11.50 12.93
CA HIS A 201 -77.09 -11.51 13.86
C HIS A 201 -78.19 -10.51 13.45
N LEU A 202 -77.82 -9.27 13.09
CA LEU A 202 -78.78 -8.26 12.62
C LEU A 202 -79.45 -8.67 11.30
N LYS A 203 -78.74 -9.32 10.37
CA LYS A 203 -79.34 -9.87 9.14
C LYS A 203 -80.38 -10.95 9.44
N ASP A 204 -80.17 -11.78 10.46
CA ASP A 204 -81.14 -12.80 10.86
C ASP A 204 -82.35 -12.21 11.59
N GLN A 205 -82.16 -11.16 12.41
CA GLN A 205 -83.28 -10.37 12.96
C GLN A 205 -84.14 -9.74 11.84
N VAL A 206 -83.53 -9.19 10.79
CA VAL A 206 -84.26 -8.61 9.64
C VAL A 206 -85.13 -9.66 8.95
N LYS A 207 -84.61 -10.87 8.66
CA LYS A 207 -85.41 -11.96 8.07
C LYS A 207 -86.63 -12.34 8.91
N ILE A 208 -86.49 -12.33 10.25
CA ILE A 208 -87.58 -12.61 11.18
C ILE A 208 -88.65 -11.51 11.09
N ILE A 209 -88.25 -10.24 11.03
CA ILE A 209 -89.16 -9.09 10.87
C ILE A 209 -89.87 -9.12 9.50
N GLU A 210 -89.17 -9.51 8.43
CA GLU A 210 -89.73 -9.67 7.09
C GLU A 210 -90.83 -10.75 7.05
N ASN A 211 -90.57 -11.93 7.64
CA ASN A 211 -91.56 -13.00 7.77
C ASN A 211 -92.82 -12.53 8.56
N TYR A 212 -92.64 -11.85 9.70
CA TYR A 212 -93.77 -11.26 10.44
C TYR A 212 -94.54 -10.21 9.61
N ARG A 213 -93.85 -9.41 8.79
CA ARG A 213 -94.47 -8.41 7.90
C ARG A 213 -95.32 -9.07 6.81
N GLU A 214 -94.85 -10.18 6.23
CA GLU A 214 -95.64 -10.99 5.28
C GLU A 214 -96.86 -11.62 5.94
N GLN A 215 -96.69 -12.23 7.12
CA GLN A 215 -97.79 -12.81 7.90
C GLN A 215 -98.86 -11.76 8.24
N MET A 216 -98.44 -10.55 8.63
CA MET A 216 -99.34 -9.42 8.90
C MET A 216 -100.04 -8.90 7.63
N SER A 217 -99.37 -8.92 6.48
CA SER A 217 -99.99 -8.61 5.18
C SER A 217 -101.11 -9.59 4.83
N TYR A 218 -100.84 -10.90 4.96
CA TYR A 218 -101.83 -11.96 4.77
C TYR A 218 -103.01 -11.84 5.74
N ASN A 219 -102.75 -11.62 7.03
CA ASN A 219 -103.78 -11.42 8.03
C ASN A 219 -104.65 -10.18 7.74
N LYS A 220 -104.06 -9.09 7.23
CA LYS A 220 -104.78 -7.87 6.81
C LYS A 220 -105.71 -8.14 5.61
N LEU A 221 -105.28 -8.94 4.64
CA LEU A 221 -106.14 -9.38 3.52
C LEU A 221 -107.29 -10.27 4.01
N LYS A 222 -107.02 -11.24 4.89
CA LYS A 222 -108.03 -12.12 5.49
C LYS A 222 -109.07 -11.31 6.31
N LEU A 223 -108.62 -10.35 7.11
CA LEU A 223 -109.48 -9.43 7.85
C LEU A 223 -110.37 -8.59 6.92
N ASN A 224 -109.83 -8.09 5.80
CA ASN A 224 -110.60 -7.34 4.82
C ASN A 224 -111.66 -8.20 4.10
N LYS A 225 -111.39 -9.48 3.86
CA LYS A 225 -112.40 -10.44 3.36
C LYS A 225 -113.52 -10.64 4.38
N LEU A 226 -113.18 -10.97 5.63
CA LEU A 226 -114.15 -11.15 6.72
C LEU A 226 -115.01 -9.90 6.97
N LYS A 227 -114.44 -8.69 6.82
CA LYS A 227 -115.18 -7.42 6.91
C LYS A 227 -116.24 -7.27 5.80
N ARG A 228 -115.97 -7.73 4.57
CA ARG A 228 -116.95 -7.73 3.47
C ARG A 228 -118.08 -8.72 3.76
N GLU A 229 -117.74 -9.95 4.12
CA GLU A 229 -118.70 -11.01 4.48
C GLU A 229 -119.61 -10.57 5.65
N ASN A 230 -119.06 -9.93 6.68
CA ASN A 230 -119.82 -9.37 7.80
C ASN A 230 -120.78 -8.26 7.36
N ASN A 231 -120.36 -7.38 6.45
CA ASN A 231 -121.23 -6.33 5.89
C ASN A 231 -122.35 -6.90 5.00
N GLU A 232 -122.07 -7.93 4.19
CA GLU A 232 -123.10 -8.66 3.44
C GLU A 232 -124.11 -9.35 4.36
N LEU A 233 -123.65 -9.97 5.45
CA LEU A 233 -124.52 -10.57 6.47
C LEU A 233 -125.39 -9.51 7.15
N LYS A 234 -124.84 -8.35 7.50
CA LYS A 234 -125.62 -7.21 8.03
C LYS A 234 -126.68 -6.72 7.03
N GLN A 235 -126.36 -6.65 5.74
CA GLN A 235 -127.36 -6.31 4.70
C GLN A 235 -128.44 -7.38 4.57
N LYS A 236 -128.09 -8.67 4.63
CA LYS A 236 -129.04 -9.80 4.62
C LYS A 236 -129.96 -9.73 5.85
N ILE A 237 -129.40 -9.53 7.04
CA ILE A 237 -130.16 -9.32 8.29
C ILE A 237 -131.11 -8.13 8.15
N SER A 238 -130.65 -6.97 7.69
CA SER A 238 -131.51 -5.78 7.51
C SER A 238 -132.66 -6.02 6.52
N LYS A 239 -132.45 -6.81 5.46
CA LYS A 239 -133.53 -7.25 4.56
C LYS A 239 -134.53 -8.17 5.25
N PHE A 240 -134.05 -9.16 6.01
CA PHE A 240 -134.93 -10.06 6.77
C PHE A 240 -135.70 -9.34 7.89
N SER A 241 -135.08 -8.37 8.59
CA SER A 241 -135.76 -7.52 9.57
C SER A 241 -136.92 -6.74 8.94
N LYS A 242 -136.71 -6.12 7.77
CA LYS A 242 -137.79 -5.41 7.05
C LYS A 242 -138.88 -6.34 6.53
N GLN A 243 -138.53 -7.58 6.17
CA GLN A 243 -139.51 -8.61 5.79
C GLN A 243 -140.31 -9.09 7.01
N LEU A 244 -139.70 -9.16 8.19
CA LEU A 244 -140.39 -9.44 9.46
C LEU A 244 -141.31 -8.29 9.85
N GLU A 245 -140.82 -7.04 9.84
CA GLU A 245 -141.62 -5.83 10.10
C GLU A 245 -142.86 -5.78 9.21
N SER A 246 -142.72 -5.96 7.89
CA SER A 246 -143.85 -5.95 6.97
C SER A 246 -144.79 -7.16 7.10
N ALA A 247 -144.29 -8.32 7.54
CA ALA A 247 -145.11 -9.49 7.86
C ALA A 247 -145.85 -9.34 9.21
N GLU A 248 -145.28 -8.62 10.18
CA GLU A 248 -145.95 -8.25 11.43
C GLU A 248 -147.00 -7.18 11.20
N GLU A 249 -146.73 -6.17 10.36
CA GLU A 249 -147.76 -5.23 9.89
C GLU A 249 -148.91 -5.92 9.13
N ALA A 250 -148.61 -6.92 8.29
CA ALA A 250 -149.63 -7.71 7.61
C ALA A 250 -150.48 -8.51 8.62
N ARG A 251 -149.83 -9.16 9.60
CA ARG A 251 -150.51 -9.86 10.71
C ARG A 251 -151.33 -8.94 11.62
N LEU A 252 -150.97 -7.67 11.74
CA LEU A 252 -151.76 -6.65 12.43
C LEU A 252 -152.97 -6.20 11.61
N LYS A 253 -152.84 -6.09 10.29
CA LYS A 253 -153.94 -5.79 9.36
C LYS A 253 -154.94 -6.96 9.22
N GLU A 254 -154.53 -8.20 9.43
CA GLU A 254 -155.43 -9.36 9.57
C GLU A 254 -156.09 -9.51 10.96
N LYS A 255 -155.84 -8.61 11.92
CA LYS A 255 -156.31 -8.75 13.31
C LYS A 255 -156.98 -7.51 13.92
N GLU A 256 -157.92 -6.91 13.19
CA GLU A 256 -158.97 -6.08 13.81
C GLU A 256 -160.04 -6.92 14.55
N THR A 257 -159.64 -7.84 15.44
CA THR A 257 -160.53 -8.40 16.47
C THR A 257 -159.79 -8.76 17.77
N HIS A 258 -160.36 -8.29 18.88
CA HIS A 258 -160.13 -8.68 20.28
C HIS A 258 -158.79 -8.26 20.97
N PRO A 259 -158.78 -8.16 22.33
CA PRO A 259 -158.09 -7.04 22.97
C PRO A 259 -156.89 -7.39 23.88
N LYS A 260 -156.21 -6.30 24.29
CA LYS A 260 -155.12 -6.20 25.29
C LYS A 260 -155.32 -7.04 26.56
N PRO A 261 -154.23 -7.60 27.10
CA PRO A 261 -153.90 -7.52 28.52
C PRO A 261 -152.78 -6.48 28.79
N LYS A 262 -152.72 -5.95 30.02
CA LYS A 262 -151.70 -4.99 30.48
C LYS A 262 -150.63 -5.71 31.30
N VAL A 263 -149.34 -5.40 31.08
CA VAL A 263 -148.25 -5.67 32.05
C VAL A 263 -147.41 -4.40 32.19
N LYS A 264 -146.84 -4.17 33.38
CA LYS A 264 -146.22 -2.91 33.79
C LYS A 264 -144.68 -3.00 33.92
N GLU A 265 -143.99 -2.04 33.32
CA GLU A 265 -143.06 -1.12 34.01
C GLU A 265 -142.04 -1.68 35.05
N LYS A 266 -140.77 -1.73 34.63
CA LYS A 266 -139.51 -1.43 35.38
C LYS A 266 -138.34 -1.66 34.41
N VAL A 267 -137.46 -0.73 34.01
CA VAL A 267 -136.83 0.47 34.62
C VAL A 267 -135.65 0.14 35.55
N LYS A 268 -134.43 0.47 35.06
CA LYS A 268 -133.10 0.53 35.73
C LYS A 268 -132.47 -0.77 36.26
N GLU A 269 -131.39 -1.20 35.60
CA GLU A 269 -130.15 -1.62 36.30
C GLU A 269 -128.89 -1.39 35.40
N LYS A 270 -128.19 -0.29 35.72
CA LYS A 270 -126.73 -0.03 35.77
C LYS A 270 -125.72 -0.55 34.73
N GLU A 271 -124.76 0.34 34.50
CA GLU A 271 -123.44 0.10 33.92
C GLU A 271 -122.63 -1.00 34.65
N LYS A 272 -121.80 -1.77 33.90
CA LYS A 272 -120.38 -2.06 34.21
C LYS A 272 -119.73 -3.07 33.24
N ILE A 273 -119.39 -2.64 32.02
CA ILE A 273 -118.32 -3.30 31.20
C ILE A 273 -117.52 -2.24 30.43
N ILE A 274 -116.75 -1.41 31.14
CA ILE A 274 -115.72 -0.53 30.56
C ILE A 274 -114.47 -0.59 31.47
N GLU A 275 -113.78 -1.73 31.50
CA GLU A 275 -112.56 -1.89 32.32
C GLU A 275 -111.58 -2.97 31.81
N LYS A 276 -111.43 -3.12 30.48
CA LYS A 276 -110.40 -4.00 29.86
C LYS A 276 -109.68 -3.43 28.63
N GLU A 277 -109.82 -2.13 28.33
CA GLU A 277 -109.18 -1.47 27.18
C GLU A 277 -108.20 -0.34 27.56
N ARG A 278 -107.56 -0.42 28.74
CA ARG A 278 -106.44 0.47 29.15
C ARG A 278 -105.30 -0.30 29.80
N ALA A 279 -104.68 -1.19 29.02
CA ALA A 279 -103.48 -1.95 29.42
C ALA A 279 -102.45 -2.13 28.29
N TYR A 280 -102.55 -1.32 27.22
CA TYR A 280 -101.70 -1.40 26.02
C TYR A 280 -101.25 -0.01 25.54
N GLU A 281 -100.81 0.83 26.49
CA GLU A 281 -100.31 2.19 26.20
C GLU A 281 -99.26 2.64 27.24
N ASN A 282 -98.36 1.73 27.65
CA ASN A 282 -97.28 2.03 28.60
C ASN A 282 -96.08 1.03 28.54
N VAL A 283 -95.52 0.84 27.34
CA VAL A 283 -94.29 0.02 27.12
C VAL A 283 -93.25 0.76 26.26
N GLU A 284 -93.64 1.84 25.57
CA GLU A 284 -92.79 2.53 24.59
C GLU A 284 -91.87 3.61 25.22
N GLU A 285 -92.04 3.93 26.52
CA GLU A 285 -91.28 4.98 27.23
C GLU A 285 -90.18 4.40 28.16
N LYS A 286 -89.49 3.32 27.75
CA LYS A 286 -88.36 2.75 28.52
C LYS A 286 -87.12 2.34 27.71
N PHE A 287 -86.99 2.77 26.45
CA PHE A 287 -85.84 2.40 25.60
C PHE A 287 -84.83 3.53 25.34
N GLU A 288 -85.19 4.81 25.53
CA GLU A 288 -84.33 5.95 25.12
C GLU A 288 -83.30 6.43 26.17
N GLN A 289 -83.26 5.85 27.37
CA GLN A 289 -82.32 6.26 28.43
C GLN A 289 -81.05 5.40 28.56
N SER A 290 -80.76 4.51 27.59
CA SER A 290 -79.57 3.63 27.63
C SER A 290 -78.42 4.05 26.69
N ILE A 291 -78.53 5.17 25.97
CA ILE A 291 -77.54 5.60 24.94
C ILE A 291 -77.08 7.05 25.15
N ARG A 292 -76.69 7.41 26.38
CA ARG A 292 -76.08 8.73 26.71
C ARG A 292 -74.95 8.67 27.75
N GLU A 293 -74.11 7.64 27.75
CA GLU A 293 -72.97 7.58 28.70
C GLU A 293 -71.72 6.86 28.15
N ARG A 294 -71.12 7.44 27.09
CA ARG A 294 -69.67 7.29 26.79
C ARG A 294 -69.10 8.63 26.32
N SER A 295 -67.96 9.01 26.89
CA SER A 295 -67.33 10.32 26.70
C SER A 295 -66.68 10.48 25.31
N PRO A 296 -66.70 11.69 24.72
CA PRO A 296 -65.64 12.11 23.81
C PRO A 296 -64.38 12.37 24.63
N ILE A 297 -63.33 11.57 24.42
CA ILE A 297 -61.99 11.79 24.98
C ILE A 297 -61.09 12.35 23.88
N GLY A 298 -60.32 13.39 24.19
CA GLY A 298 -59.07 13.70 23.49
C GLY A 298 -59.21 14.46 22.17
N GLU A 299 -59.45 15.78 22.23
CA GLU A 299 -58.98 16.68 21.17
C GLU A 299 -57.45 16.76 21.24
N SER A 300 -56.75 15.96 20.43
CA SER A 300 -55.30 16.10 20.23
C SER A 300 -54.84 15.59 18.86
N ASN A 301 -55.60 15.92 17.80
CA ASN A 301 -55.12 15.77 16.43
C ASN A 301 -54.15 16.92 16.12
N ASP A 302 -52.91 16.76 16.62
CA ASP A 302 -51.77 17.58 16.24
C ASP A 302 -51.36 17.20 14.81
N VAL A 303 -52.18 17.65 13.85
CA VAL A 303 -51.92 17.47 12.42
C VAL A 303 -50.68 18.27 12.12
N ILE A 304 -49.54 17.57 12.02
CA ILE A 304 -48.32 18.13 11.46
C ILE A 304 -48.63 18.41 9.98
N GLU A 305 -49.13 19.62 9.73
CA GLU A 305 -49.28 20.19 8.40
C GLU A 305 -47.88 20.45 7.85
N VAL A 306 -47.24 19.39 7.36
CA VAL A 306 -45.97 19.46 6.64
C VAL A 306 -46.25 20.32 5.40
N GLY A 307 -45.88 21.59 5.49
CA GLY A 307 -46.17 22.64 4.51
C GLY A 307 -45.63 22.31 3.13
N SER A 308 -46.38 21.49 2.40
CA SER A 308 -46.04 21.07 1.05
C SER A 308 -46.40 22.18 0.07
N THR A 309 -45.47 23.14 -0.05
CA THR A 309 -45.41 24.16 -1.10
C THR A 309 -45.37 23.46 -2.46
N SER A 310 -46.56 23.16 -2.97
CA SER A 310 -46.79 22.08 -3.94
C SER A 310 -46.54 22.46 -5.40
N GLU A 311 -46.12 23.71 -5.63
CA GLU A 311 -45.97 24.37 -6.93
C GLU A 311 -44.85 23.79 -7.81
N ASN A 312 -43.88 23.07 -7.22
CA ASN A 312 -42.73 22.48 -7.94
C ASN A 312 -42.78 20.94 -8.05
N ARG A 313 -43.98 20.34 -8.14
CA ARG A 313 -44.12 18.95 -8.59
C ARG A 313 -43.74 18.84 -10.06
N ARG A 314 -42.50 18.38 -10.32
CA ARG A 314 -41.97 18.09 -11.66
C ARG A 314 -42.98 17.30 -12.49
N SER A 315 -43.23 17.74 -13.71
CA SER A 315 -44.06 17.06 -14.72
C SER A 315 -43.17 16.54 -15.86
N CYS A 316 -43.63 15.52 -16.57
CA CYS A 316 -42.96 15.09 -17.79
C CYS A 316 -43.24 16.08 -18.93
N PRO A 317 -42.21 16.62 -19.62
CA PRO A 317 -42.41 17.57 -20.71
C PRO A 317 -43.05 16.96 -21.97
N VAL A 318 -43.22 15.64 -22.04
CA VAL A 318 -43.79 14.92 -23.20
C VAL A 318 -45.23 14.46 -22.96
N CYS A 319 -45.58 14.02 -21.74
CA CYS A 319 -46.94 13.51 -21.41
C CYS A 319 -47.61 14.16 -20.19
N GLY A 320 -47.01 15.18 -19.58
CA GLY A 320 -47.56 15.90 -18.41
C GLY A 320 -47.53 15.13 -17.08
N ASN A 321 -47.30 13.81 -17.09
CA ASN A 321 -47.32 12.94 -15.92
C ASN A 321 -46.39 13.41 -14.79
N THR A 322 -46.95 13.56 -13.58
CA THR A 322 -46.28 14.00 -12.34
C THR A 322 -46.10 12.87 -11.30
N LYS A 323 -46.68 11.68 -11.53
CA LYS A 323 -46.68 10.56 -10.56
C LYS A 323 -45.52 9.59 -10.77
N TYR A 324 -45.17 9.31 -12.02
CA TYR A 324 -44.23 8.24 -12.38
C TYR A 324 -42.93 8.79 -12.96
N ILE A 325 -42.25 9.68 -12.23
CA ILE A 325 -40.93 10.21 -12.61
C ILE A 325 -39.86 9.57 -11.74
N ARG A 326 -38.89 8.88 -12.36
CA ARG A 326 -37.73 8.31 -11.68
C ARG A 326 -36.51 9.18 -11.90
N GLU A 327 -35.79 9.50 -10.83
CA GLU A 327 -34.48 10.14 -10.90
C GLU A 327 -33.40 9.08 -11.12
N VAL A 328 -32.50 9.30 -12.09
CA VAL A 328 -31.49 8.34 -12.54
C VAL A 328 -30.14 9.06 -12.70
N THR A 329 -29.05 8.38 -12.36
CA THR A 329 -27.68 8.93 -12.55
C THR A 329 -27.34 9.10 -14.03
N ASP A 330 -27.02 10.32 -14.44
CA ASP A 330 -26.55 10.64 -15.79
C ASP A 330 -25.03 10.48 -15.89
N ARG A 331 -24.58 9.28 -16.30
CA ARG A 331 -23.15 8.97 -16.48
C ARG A 331 -22.47 9.83 -17.55
N ASN A 332 -23.22 10.48 -18.44
CA ASN A 332 -22.67 11.31 -19.51
C ASN A 332 -22.35 12.74 -19.05
N LYS A 333 -22.79 13.15 -17.84
CA LYS A 333 -22.46 14.44 -17.24
C LYS A 333 -21.73 14.23 -15.92
N ILE A 334 -20.43 14.49 -15.88
CA ILE A 334 -19.65 14.48 -14.63
C ILE A 334 -19.73 15.88 -14.02
N ILE A 335 -20.09 15.96 -12.73
CA ILE A 335 -20.13 17.21 -11.94
C ILE A 335 -18.80 17.43 -11.21
N SER A 336 -18.24 16.37 -10.61
CA SER A 336 -16.89 16.37 -10.05
C SER A 336 -16.15 15.11 -10.45
N ILE A 337 -14.85 15.25 -10.72
CA ILE A 337 -13.96 14.14 -11.07
C ILE A 337 -13.53 13.38 -9.81
N TYR A 338 -13.37 14.08 -8.67
CA TYR A 338 -12.96 13.49 -7.39
C TYR A 338 -13.60 14.22 -6.19
N PRO A 339 -14.40 13.55 -5.34
CA PRO A 339 -15.00 12.23 -5.60
C PRO A 339 -15.86 12.27 -6.87
N ARG A 340 -15.99 11.12 -7.56
CA ARG A 340 -16.58 11.08 -8.91
C ARG A 340 -18.10 11.20 -8.88
N LEU A 341 -18.60 12.44 -8.90
CA LEU A 341 -20.02 12.77 -8.88
C LEU A 341 -20.55 12.92 -10.30
N TYR A 342 -21.63 12.21 -10.60
CA TYR A 342 -22.36 12.30 -11.86
C TYR A 342 -23.61 13.18 -11.72
N GLY A 343 -24.13 13.66 -12.85
CA GLY A 343 -25.38 14.38 -12.93
C GLY A 343 -26.59 13.51 -12.60
N LYS A 344 -27.74 14.17 -12.50
CA LYS A 344 -29.05 13.55 -12.40
C LYS A 344 -29.80 13.80 -13.71
N LYS A 345 -30.61 12.84 -14.13
CA LYS A 345 -31.60 12.96 -15.19
C LYS A 345 -32.92 12.33 -14.73
N PHE A 346 -34.03 12.82 -15.26
CA PHE A 346 -35.36 12.31 -14.97
C PHE A 346 -35.81 11.40 -16.11
N LYS A 347 -36.47 10.30 -15.76
CA LYS A 347 -37.11 9.39 -16.72
C LYS A 347 -38.59 9.22 -16.36
N CYS A 348 -39.46 9.46 -17.33
CA CYS A 348 -40.88 9.11 -17.18
C CYS A 348 -41.06 7.59 -17.29
N GLY A 349 -41.79 7.00 -16.34
CA GLY A 349 -42.13 5.57 -16.33
C GLY A 349 -43.28 5.20 -17.27
N GLU A 350 -43.93 6.17 -17.90
CA GLU A 350 -45.08 5.98 -18.79
C GLU A 350 -44.69 6.16 -20.26
N CYS A 351 -44.23 7.35 -20.66
CA CYS A 351 -43.79 7.63 -22.03
C CYS A 351 -42.29 7.35 -22.30
N GLY A 352 -41.53 6.94 -21.27
CA GLY A 352 -40.10 6.62 -21.39
C GLY A 352 -39.15 7.81 -21.60
N ALA A 353 -39.67 9.02 -21.79
CA ALA A 353 -38.88 10.22 -22.08
C ALA A 353 -37.86 10.54 -20.97
N GLU A 354 -36.68 11.03 -21.38
CA GLU A 354 -35.58 11.40 -20.48
C GLU A 354 -35.20 12.88 -20.63
N TRP A 355 -35.05 13.60 -19.52
CA TRP A 355 -34.64 15.01 -19.48
C TRP A 355 -33.75 15.31 -18.25
N ARG A 356 -33.30 16.56 -18.09
CA ARG A 356 -32.42 17.01 -16.99
C ARG A 356 -33.10 18.13 -16.21
#